data_AF-U2TA08-F1
#
_entry.id   AF-U2TA08-F1
#
_cell.length_a   1.000
_cell.length_b   1.000
_cell.length_c   1.000
_cell.angle_alpha   90.00
_cell.angle_beta   90.00
_cell.angle_gamma   90.00
#
_symmetry.space_group_name_H-M   'P 1'
#
loop_
_entity.id
_entity.type
_entity.pdbx_description
1 polymer ?
#
loop_
_entity_poly.entity_id
_entity_poly.type
_entity_poly.pdbx_seq_one_letter_code
_entity_poly.pdbx_strand_id
1 'polypeptide(L)'
;MRLVPREHAEDAEWAYVAARLGWTPDQWDGITQAQRVLLARAIEDRDAEEAETLRDALANALANAMAKKGSRAVRLYEDLTAMRRMSPRQARDKMRDIQAHIDGR
;
A
#
# COMPACT_ATOMS: atom_id res chain seq x y z
N MET A 1 -5.17 -5.81 -8.15
CA MET A 1 -4.92 -6.11 -9.57
C MET A 1 -5.93 -7.15 -10.10
N ARG A 2 -7.22 -6.80 -10.21
CA ARG A 2 -8.31 -7.78 -10.52
C ARG A 2 -9.10 -7.43 -11.79
N LEU A 3 -8.48 -6.71 -12.73
CA LEU A 3 -9.11 -6.21 -13.96
C LEU A 3 -8.48 -6.75 -15.26
N VAL A 4 -7.53 -7.69 -15.15
CA VAL A 4 -6.90 -8.30 -16.33
C VAL A 4 -7.54 -9.67 -16.57
N PRO A 5 -8.05 -9.96 -17.78
CA PRO A 5 -8.50 -11.30 -18.16
C PRO A 5 -7.42 -12.33 -17.87
N ARG A 6 -7.80 -13.54 -17.46
CA ARG A 6 -6.82 -14.56 -17.03
C ARG A 6 -5.85 -14.93 -18.16
N GLU A 7 -6.29 -14.90 -19.42
CA GLU A 7 -5.42 -15.15 -20.57
C GLU A 7 -4.27 -14.14 -20.72
N HIS A 8 -4.33 -12.98 -20.07
CA HIS A 8 -3.32 -11.91 -20.16
C HIS A 8 -2.62 -11.63 -18.83
N ALA A 9 -2.76 -12.50 -17.83
CA ALA A 9 -2.20 -12.26 -16.50
C ALA A 9 -0.66 -12.15 -16.53
N GLU A 10 0.02 -13.04 -17.27
CA GLU A 10 1.49 -12.99 -17.40
C GLU A 10 1.97 -11.77 -18.18
N ASP A 11 1.30 -11.45 -19.29
CA ASP A 11 1.62 -10.26 -20.09
C ASP A 11 1.44 -8.97 -19.28
N ALA A 12 0.44 -8.92 -18.40
CA ALA A 12 0.19 -7.76 -17.55
C ALA A 12 1.26 -7.59 -16.46
N GLU A 13 1.78 -8.67 -15.88
CA GLU A 13 2.88 -8.59 -14.91
C GLU A 13 4.15 -8.05 -15.57
N TRP A 14 4.53 -8.61 -16.72
CA TRP A 14 5.66 -8.10 -17.50
C TRP A 14 5.49 -6.63 -17.89
N ALA A 15 4.31 -6.27 -18.43
CA ALA A 15 4.04 -4.91 -18.88
C ALA A 15 4.11 -3.88 -17.73
N TYR A 16 3.64 -4.26 -16.54
CA TYR A 16 3.77 -3.43 -15.35
C TYR A 16 5.23 -3.15 -15.00
N VAL A 17 6.08 -4.18 -14.98
CA VAL A 17 7.51 -4.03 -14.68
C VAL A 17 8.24 -3.26 -15.77
N ALA A 18 7.96 -3.53 -17.05
CA ALA A 18 8.51 -2.80 -18.18
C ALA A 18 8.18 -1.30 -18.11
N ALA A 19 6.93 -0.94 -17.80
CA ALA A 19 6.52 0.45 -17.65
C ALA A 19 7.19 1.17 -16.47
N ARG A 20 7.50 0.45 -15.38
CA ARG A 20 8.02 1.05 -14.15
C ARG A 20 9.55 1.11 -14.07
N LEU A 21 10.23 0.15 -14.70
CA LEU A 21 11.69 -0.01 -14.63
C LEU A 21 12.39 0.15 -15.99
N GLY A 22 11.64 0.20 -17.09
CA GLY A 22 12.20 0.23 -18.45
C GLY A 22 12.88 -1.07 -18.85
N TRP A 23 12.53 -2.19 -18.21
CA TRP A 23 13.15 -3.49 -18.46
C TRP A 23 12.70 -4.10 -19.79
N THR A 24 13.63 -4.81 -20.43
CA THR A 24 13.35 -5.59 -21.64
C THR A 24 12.74 -6.96 -21.28
N PRO A 25 12.06 -7.64 -22.22
CA PRO A 25 11.59 -9.02 -22.01
C PRO A 25 12.70 -9.98 -21.56
N ASP A 26 13.90 -9.88 -22.13
CA ASP A 26 15.03 -10.76 -21.76
C ASP A 26 15.45 -10.58 -20.30
N GLN A 27 15.38 -9.36 -19.76
CA GLN A 27 15.69 -9.09 -18.35
C GLN A 27 14.64 -9.67 -17.41
N TRP A 28 13.38 -9.68 -17.84
CA TRP A 28 12.28 -10.31 -17.13
C TRP A 28 12.38 -11.84 -17.15
N ASP A 29 12.75 -12.43 -18.29
CA ASP A 29 12.94 -13.88 -18.43
C ASP A 29 14.22 -14.38 -17.77
N GLY A 30 15.20 -13.50 -17.56
CA GLY A 30 16.41 -13.80 -16.82
C GLY A 30 16.23 -13.96 -15.29
N ILE A 31 15.07 -13.62 -14.73
CA ILE A 31 14.80 -13.72 -13.29
C ILE A 31 13.82 -14.85 -12.94
N THR A 32 14.07 -15.48 -11.79
CA THR A 32 13.23 -16.58 -11.27
C THR A 32 11.86 -16.06 -10.84
N GLN A 33 10.88 -16.96 -10.75
CA GLN A 33 9.53 -16.61 -10.27
C GLN A 33 9.53 -16.00 -8.86
N ALA A 34 10.39 -16.49 -7.95
CA ALA A 34 10.54 -15.91 -6.61
C ALA A 34 11.06 -14.46 -6.67
N GLN A 35 12.03 -14.18 -7.56
CA GLN A 35 12.53 -12.82 -7.78
C GLN A 35 11.46 -11.91 -8.39
N ARG A 36 10.59 -12.42 -9.28
CA ARG A 36 9.46 -11.65 -9.82
C ARG A 36 8.49 -11.19 -8.73
N VAL A 37 8.14 -12.08 -7.80
CA VAL A 37 7.27 -11.74 -6.65
C VAL A 37 7.92 -10.68 -5.76
N LEU A 38 9.21 -10.84 -5.44
CA LEU A 38 9.95 -9.87 -4.64
C LEU A 38 10.09 -8.52 -5.34
N LEU A 39 10.28 -8.52 -6.67
CA LEU A 39 10.37 -7.31 -7.46
C LEU A 39 9.04 -6.54 -7.48
N ALA A 40 7.92 -7.23 -7.73
CA ALA A 40 6.59 -6.63 -7.68
C ALA A 40 6.34 -6.00 -6.30
N ARG A 41 6.69 -6.71 -5.22
CA ARG A 41 6.55 -6.19 -3.87
C ARG A 41 7.43 -4.96 -3.60
N ALA A 42 8.68 -4.97 -4.05
CA ALA A 42 9.58 -3.84 -3.89
C ALA A 42 9.09 -2.58 -4.63
N ILE A 43 8.45 -2.75 -5.80
CA ILE A 43 7.83 -1.64 -6.53
C ILE A 43 6.64 -1.08 -5.74
N GLU A 44 5.77 -1.94 -5.22
CA GLU A 44 4.63 -1.52 -4.38
C GLU A 44 5.09 -0.76 -3.13
N ASP A 45 6.13 -1.27 -2.45
CA ASP A 45 6.68 -0.64 -1.25
C ASP A 45 7.26 0.74 -1.57
N ARG A 46 7.99 0.88 -2.68
CA ARG A 46 8.49 2.19 -3.14
C ARG A 46 7.37 3.17 -3.44
N ASP A 47 6.34 2.73 -4.17
CA ASP A 47 5.20 3.59 -4.52
C ASP A 47 4.44 4.04 -3.25
N ALA A 48 4.36 3.18 -2.23
CA ALA A 48 3.80 3.53 -0.93
C ALA A 48 4.68 4.56 -0.18
N GLU A 49 6.00 4.36 -0.13
CA GLU A 49 6.94 5.30 0.49
C GLU A 49 6.92 6.70 -0.17
N GLU A 50 6.83 6.74 -1.50
CA GLU A 50 6.69 8.00 -2.25
C GLU A 50 5.38 8.72 -1.89
N ALA A 51 4.27 7.98 -1.81
CA ALA A 51 2.97 8.55 -1.44
C ALA A 51 2.96 9.05 0.01
N GLU A 52 3.57 8.32 0.94
CA GLU A 52 3.73 8.75 2.34
C GLU A 52 4.58 10.01 2.45
N THR A 53 5.69 10.06 1.73
CA THR A 53 6.58 11.24 1.69
C THR A 53 5.83 12.47 1.19
N LEU A 54 5.05 12.33 0.10
CA LEU A 54 4.25 13.42 -0.44
C LEU A 54 3.17 13.88 0.54
N ARG A 55 2.47 12.92 1.18
CA ARG A 55 1.45 13.21 2.20
C ARG A 55 2.04 14.01 3.34
N ASP A 56 3.20 13.62 3.85
CA ASP A 56 3.85 14.26 4.99
C ASP A 56 4.37 15.66 4.63
N ALA A 57 4.93 15.81 3.42
CA ALA A 57 5.33 17.12 2.90
C ALA A 57 4.14 18.09 2.80
N LEU A 58 3.00 17.62 2.27
CA LEU A 58 1.77 18.41 2.17
C LEU A 58 1.20 18.76 3.55
N ALA A 59 1.17 17.81 4.48
CA ALA A 59 0.71 18.05 5.84
C ALA A 59 1.56 19.13 6.53
N ASN A 60 2.88 19.07 6.37
CA ASN A 60 3.80 20.07 6.91
C ASN A 60 3.61 21.44 6.26
N ALA A 61 3.48 21.50 4.94
CA ALA A 61 3.24 22.74 4.21
C ALA A 61 1.92 23.40 4.65
N LEU A 62 0.85 22.61 4.79
CA LEU A 62 -0.44 23.08 5.26
C LEU A 62 -0.38 23.59 6.70
N ALA A 63 0.26 22.83 7.60
CA ALA A 63 0.44 23.24 8.99
C ALA A 63 1.17 24.58 9.09
N ASN A 64 2.26 24.77 8.34
CA ASN A 64 3.01 26.02 8.29
C ASN A 64 2.17 27.18 7.73
N ALA A 65 1.42 26.95 6.65
CA ALA A 65 0.57 27.97 6.05
C ALA A 65 -0.57 28.41 7.00
N MET A 66 -1.18 27.46 7.71
CA MET A 66 -2.24 27.75 8.68
C MET A 66 -1.71 28.45 9.93
N ALA A 67 -0.56 28.02 10.46
CA ALA A 67 0.12 28.69 11.56
C ALA A 67 0.43 30.15 11.22
N LYS A 68 0.92 30.43 10.00
CA LYS A 68 1.17 31.80 9.51
C LYS A 68 -0.10 32.66 9.44
N LYS A 69 -1.27 32.04 9.27
CA LYS A 69 -2.60 32.70 9.30
C LYS A 69 -3.24 32.73 10.69
N GLY A 70 -2.54 32.32 11.75
CA GLY A 70 -3.10 32.24 13.12
C GLY A 70 -4.21 31.20 13.28
N SER A 71 -4.33 30.27 12.34
CA SER A 71 -5.36 29.23 12.30
C SER A 71 -4.73 27.86 12.55
N ARG A 72 -5.48 26.89 13.11
CA ARG A 72 -4.97 25.55 13.39
C ARG A 72 -5.40 24.56 12.31
N ALA A 73 -4.47 23.78 11.77
CA ALA A 73 -4.79 22.75 10.80
C ALA A 73 -5.68 21.67 11.42
N VAL A 74 -6.86 21.47 10.82
CA VAL A 74 -7.79 20.40 11.18
C VAL A 74 -7.29 19.13 10.52
N ARG A 75 -7.05 18.06 11.31
CA ARG A 75 -6.74 16.74 10.75
C ARG A 75 -8.00 16.20 10.07
N LEU A 76 -7.93 15.95 8.77
CA LEU A 76 -9.04 15.39 7.99
C LEU A 76 -9.13 13.87 8.10
N TYR A 77 -8.09 13.21 8.59
CA TYR A 77 -8.02 11.76 8.75
C TYR A 77 -7.54 11.42 10.15
N GLU A 78 -8.14 10.40 10.76
CA GLU A 78 -7.63 9.80 11.98
C GLU A 78 -6.31 9.11 11.67
N ASP A 79 -5.31 9.38 12.51
CA ASP A 79 -4.01 8.75 12.40
C ASP A 79 -4.14 7.28 12.85
N LEU A 80 -4.27 6.37 11.88
CA LEU A 80 -4.36 4.93 12.16
C LEU A 80 -3.06 4.38 12.80
N THR A 81 -1.94 5.10 12.74
CA THR A 81 -0.74 4.70 13.50
C THR A 81 -0.89 4.98 15.00
N ALA A 82 -1.77 5.91 15.37
CA ALA A 82 -2.20 6.12 16.76
C ALA A 82 -3.28 5.13 17.20
N MET A 83 -3.88 4.34 16.29
CA MET A 83 -4.65 3.16 16.71
C MET A 83 -3.67 2.15 17.30
N ARG A 84 -3.65 2.12 18.63
CA ARG A 84 -2.98 1.15 19.50
C ARG A 84 -2.93 -0.22 18.80
N ARG A 85 -1.75 -0.60 18.30
CA ARG A 85 -1.53 -1.91 17.64
C ARG A 85 -2.13 -2.99 18.54
N MET A 86 -3.17 -3.66 18.05
CA MET A 86 -3.77 -4.78 18.78
C MET A 86 -2.69 -5.83 19.01
N SER A 87 -2.57 -6.30 20.24
CA SER A 87 -1.67 -7.43 20.51
C SER A 87 -2.14 -8.66 19.72
N PRO A 88 -1.25 -9.62 19.41
CA PRO A 88 -1.64 -10.84 18.70
C PRO A 88 -2.82 -11.59 19.34
N ARG A 89 -2.97 -11.47 20.67
CA ARG A 89 -4.11 -12.01 21.41
C ARG A 89 -5.41 -11.25 21.10
N GLN A 90 -5.38 -9.92 21.13
CA GLN A 90 -6.53 -9.07 20.80
C GLN A 90 -6.99 -9.26 19.35
N ALA A 91 -6.05 -9.45 18.42
CA ALA A 91 -6.36 -9.75 17.03
C ALA A 91 -7.08 -11.11 16.89
N ARG A 92 -6.61 -12.15 17.58
CA ARG A 92 -7.24 -13.49 17.58
C ARG A 92 -8.63 -13.47 18.21
N ASP A 93 -8.79 -12.81 19.35
CA ASP A 93 -10.10 -12.68 20.00
C ASP A 93 -11.09 -11.94 19.09
N LYS A 94 -10.67 -10.85 18.45
CA LYS A 94 -11.51 -10.11 17.50
C LYS A 94 -11.86 -10.94 16.25
N MET A 95 -10.95 -11.76 15.74
CA MET A 95 -11.24 -12.67 14.62
C MET A 95 -12.24 -13.77 15.02
N ARG A 96 -12.14 -14.32 16.24
CA ARG A 96 -13.12 -15.28 16.76
C ARG A 96 -14.51 -14.67 16.88
N ASP A 97 -14.60 -13.43 17.36
CA ASP A 97 -15.89 -12.75 17.55
C ASP A 97 -16.54 -12.40 16.20
N ILE A 98 -15.73 -12.00 15.20
CA ILE A 98 -16.20 -11.80 13.82
C ILE A 98 -16.71 -13.11 13.23
N GLN A 99 -15.97 -14.22 13.41
CA GLN A 99 -16.36 -15.54 12.90
C GLN A 99 -17.68 -16.02 13.53
N ALA A 100 -17.84 -15.87 14.84
CA ALA A 100 -19.08 -16.20 15.53
C ALA A 100 -20.28 -15.36 15.06
N HIS A 101 -20.05 -14.11 14.64
CA HIS A 101 -21.09 -13.24 14.10
C HIS A 101 -21.46 -13.57 12.65
N ILE A 102 -20.55 -14.19 11.90
CA ILE A 102 -20.78 -14.69 10.54
C ILE A 102 -21.51 -16.05 10.59
N ASP A 103 -21.12 -16.93 11.51
CA ASP A 103 -21.68 -18.28 11.65
C ASP A 103 -23.04 -18.28 12.38
N GLY A 104 -23.34 -17.24 13.14
CA GLY A 104 -24.60 -17.05 13.87
C GLY A 104 -25.68 -16.27 13.12
N ARG A 105 -25.51 -16.05 11.81
CA ARG A 105 -26.50 -15.42 10.93
C ARG A 105 -27.02 -16.38 9.87
#